data_AF-A0A1G3M4L4-F1
#
_entry.id   AF-A0A1G3M4L4-F1
#
_cell.length_a   1.000
_cell.length_b   1.000
_cell.length_c   1.000
_cell.angle_alpha   90.00
_cell.angle_beta   90.00
_cell.angle_gamma   90.00
#
_symmetry.space_group_name_H-M   'P 1'
#
loop_
_entity.id
_entity.type
_entity.pdbx_description
1 polymer ?
#
loop_
_entity_poly.entity_id
_entity_poly.type
_entity_poly.pdbx_seq_one_letter_code
_entity_poly.pdbx_strand_id
1 'polypeptide(L)'
;MTADRFEKLLAVVTADDKKELGLAHNGKIEAMRSYQNKPGKETKTDLDAARAYYDETLDRLAARYFPEEVQAPEGERFKNKKAAFVWIMATHGNIVSVGKFYQDCGNGNPTTYPDKTVSRFSVLEYVLKLKSKNGPSAVPLGGDYTARREKADTEKAEADVRTATVKADEAERERDAKWMLREDHNDDMAAFAGLAEDIFRHRVYLDHQILLTAAGGNPARAAEFALALQSFVDRGFNDIANYKEIDIEFEMEEADE
;
A
#
# COMPACT_ATOMS: atom_id res chain seq x y z
N MET A 1 0.48 11.27 52.18
CA MET A 1 -0.82 10.56 52.18
C MET A 1 -0.84 9.50 51.06
N THR A 2 -0.05 8.44 51.19
CA THR A 2 -0.01 7.30 50.24
C THR A 2 -0.78 6.07 50.75
N ALA A 3 -1.27 6.13 51.99
CA ALA A 3 -2.05 5.07 52.63
C ALA A 3 -3.42 4.83 51.98
N ASP A 4 -3.97 5.83 51.28
CA ASP A 4 -5.36 5.78 50.80
C ASP A 4 -5.55 4.88 49.55
N ARG A 5 -4.58 4.83 48.64
CA ARG A 5 -4.70 4.05 47.38
C ARG A 5 -4.52 2.54 47.57
N PHE A 6 -3.59 2.14 48.42
CA PHE A 6 -3.29 0.73 48.68
C PHE A 6 -4.43 0.04 49.42
N GLU A 7 -4.97 0.68 50.46
CA GLU A 7 -6.08 0.14 51.25
C GLU A 7 -7.37 0.02 50.43
N LYS A 8 -7.65 1.01 49.57
CA LYS A 8 -8.77 0.97 48.61
C LYS A 8 -8.66 -0.21 47.64
N LEU A 9 -7.48 -0.45 47.08
CA LEU A 9 -7.24 -1.58 46.18
C LEU A 9 -7.39 -2.91 46.91
N LEU A 10 -6.82 -3.04 48.10
CA LEU A 10 -6.84 -4.29 48.88
C LEU A 10 -8.26 -4.76 49.26
N ALA A 11 -9.24 -3.86 49.27
CA ALA A 11 -10.64 -4.15 49.53
C ALA A 11 -11.42 -4.71 48.31
N VAL A 12 -10.96 -4.43 47.09
CA VAL A 12 -11.72 -4.70 45.85
C VAL A 12 -11.04 -5.73 44.94
N VAL A 13 -9.71 -5.88 45.03
CA VAL A 13 -8.94 -6.81 44.18
C VAL A 13 -9.24 -8.28 44.49
N THR A 14 -9.08 -9.15 43.48
CA THR A 14 -9.21 -10.61 43.61
C THR A 14 -8.14 -11.22 44.54
N ALA A 15 -8.34 -12.47 44.99
CA ALA A 15 -7.43 -13.13 45.93
C ALA A 15 -5.99 -13.28 45.42
N ASP A 16 -5.79 -13.42 44.11
CA ASP A 16 -4.47 -13.54 43.50
C ASP A 16 -3.81 -12.17 43.30
N ASP A 17 -4.56 -11.16 42.82
CA ASP A 17 -4.07 -9.77 42.73
C ASP A 17 -3.74 -9.19 44.12
N LYS A 18 -4.44 -9.63 45.17
CA LYS A 18 -4.14 -9.28 46.57
C LYS A 18 -2.80 -9.84 47.04
N LYS A 19 -2.45 -11.06 46.63
CA LYS A 19 -1.14 -11.67 46.95
C LYS A 19 -0.02 -10.91 46.24
N GLU A 20 -0.22 -10.56 44.98
CA GLU A 20 0.74 -9.78 44.19
C GLU A 20 0.95 -8.38 44.78
N LEU A 21 -0.12 -7.67 45.09
CA LEU A 21 -0.06 -6.35 45.72
C LEU A 21 0.60 -6.40 47.10
N GLY A 22 0.30 -7.44 47.90
CA GLY A 22 0.96 -7.70 49.17
C GLY A 22 2.45 -7.98 49.03
N LEU A 23 2.86 -8.74 48.02
CA LEU A 23 4.26 -9.03 47.71
C LEU A 23 5.02 -7.76 47.35
N ALA A 24 4.46 -6.93 46.47
CA ALA A 24 5.07 -5.66 46.06
C ALA A 24 5.21 -4.68 47.24
N HIS A 25 4.20 -4.59 48.10
CA HIS A 25 4.24 -3.75 49.30
C HIS A 25 5.29 -4.23 50.31
N ASN A 26 5.35 -5.53 50.56
CA ASN A 26 6.33 -6.12 51.47
C ASN A 26 7.75 -5.97 50.94
N GLY A 27 7.98 -6.20 49.63
CA GLY A 27 9.27 -5.99 48.98
C GLY A 27 9.77 -4.55 49.09
N LYS A 28 8.86 -3.56 48.95
CA LYS A 28 9.18 -2.14 49.17
C LYS A 28 9.59 -1.85 50.62
N ILE A 29 8.90 -2.42 51.61
CA ILE A 29 9.23 -2.26 53.03
C ILE A 29 10.58 -2.89 53.35
N GLU A 30 10.84 -4.09 52.82
CA GLU A 30 12.09 -4.81 53.04
C GLU A 30 13.28 -4.06 52.42
N ALA A 31 13.16 -3.60 51.17
CA ALA A 31 14.18 -2.79 50.52
C ALA A 31 14.41 -1.46 51.26
N MET A 32 13.36 -0.85 51.82
CA MET A 32 13.48 0.36 52.64
C MET A 32 14.25 0.11 53.94
N ARG A 33 13.97 -1.02 54.62
CA ARG A 33 14.70 -1.42 55.83
C ARG A 33 16.16 -1.73 55.54
N SER A 34 16.44 -2.42 54.44
CA SER A 34 17.80 -2.72 53.99
C SER A 34 18.61 -1.45 53.72
N TYR A 35 18.00 -0.45 53.06
CA TYR A 35 18.63 0.85 52.84
C TYR A 35 18.87 1.63 54.15
N GLN A 36 17.92 1.58 55.10
CA GLN A 36 18.08 2.22 56.40
C GLN A 36 19.21 1.60 57.23
N ASN A 37 19.33 0.26 57.21
CA ASN A 37 20.34 -0.46 57.98
C ASN A 37 21.75 -0.34 57.38
N LYS A 38 21.87 -0.28 56.05
CA LYS A 38 23.15 -0.18 55.35
C LYS A 38 23.02 0.75 54.14
N PRO A 39 23.07 2.08 54.32
CA PRO A 39 22.91 3.01 53.22
C PRO A 39 24.09 2.92 52.25
N GLY A 40 23.85 2.39 51.06
CA GLY A 40 24.82 2.22 49.99
C GLY A 40 24.20 2.30 48.60
N LYS A 41 25.04 2.33 47.56
CA LYS A 41 24.60 2.43 46.16
C LYS A 41 23.68 1.28 45.75
N GLU A 42 24.05 0.05 46.11
CA GLU A 42 23.29 -1.18 45.81
C GLU A 42 21.93 -1.20 46.52
N THR A 43 21.92 -0.94 47.83
CA THR A 43 20.66 -0.86 48.60
C THR A 43 19.74 0.27 48.15
N LYS A 44 20.29 1.35 47.56
CA LYS A 44 19.50 2.44 46.98
C LYS A 44 18.88 2.02 45.65
N THR A 45 19.64 1.35 44.79
CA THR A 45 19.09 0.81 43.53
C THR A 45 18.01 -0.22 43.78
N ASP A 46 18.16 -1.07 44.79
CA ASP A 46 17.14 -2.05 45.18
C ASP A 46 15.87 -1.37 45.72
N LEU A 47 16.03 -0.29 46.51
CA LEU A 47 14.91 0.52 46.98
C LEU A 47 14.18 1.23 45.83
N ASP A 48 14.91 1.81 44.89
CA ASP A 48 14.33 2.50 43.75
C ASP A 48 13.60 1.50 42.81
N ALA A 49 14.17 0.31 42.59
CA ALA A 49 13.53 -0.77 41.84
C ALA A 49 12.27 -1.30 42.54
N ALA A 50 12.32 -1.53 43.85
CA ALA A 50 11.17 -1.99 44.63
C ALA A 50 10.05 -0.93 44.68
N ARG A 51 10.39 0.36 44.69
CA ARG A 51 9.42 1.45 44.57
C ARG A 51 8.76 1.49 43.20
N ALA A 52 9.56 1.40 42.14
CA ALA A 52 9.03 1.39 40.77
C ALA A 52 8.08 0.20 40.56
N TYR A 53 8.46 -1.00 40.99
CA TYR A 53 7.62 -2.19 40.90
C TYR A 53 6.32 -2.05 41.69
N TYR A 54 6.38 -1.47 42.90
CA TYR A 54 5.19 -1.19 43.71
C TYR A 54 4.24 -0.18 43.06
N ASP A 55 4.78 0.92 42.53
CA ASP A 55 3.97 1.96 41.89
C ASP A 55 3.35 1.46 40.57
N GLU A 56 4.10 0.69 39.77
CA GLU A 56 3.59 0.04 38.55
C GLU A 56 2.47 -0.96 38.86
N THR A 57 2.64 -1.77 39.91
CA THR A 57 1.62 -2.74 40.34
C THR A 57 0.35 -2.02 40.81
N LEU A 58 0.50 -0.92 41.56
CA LEU A 58 -0.62 -0.09 41.97
C LEU A 58 -1.35 0.53 40.78
N ASP A 59 -0.64 1.12 39.83
CA ASP A 59 -1.25 1.79 38.69
C ASP A 59 -1.95 0.79 37.75
N ARG A 60 -1.33 -0.39 37.53
CA ARG A 60 -1.93 -1.47 36.74
C ARG A 60 -3.21 -2.00 37.37
N LEU A 61 -3.21 -2.25 38.69
CA LEU A 61 -4.40 -2.75 39.39
C LEU A 61 -5.46 -1.65 39.57
N ALA A 62 -5.06 -0.41 39.81
CA ALA A 62 -5.98 0.74 39.85
C ALA A 62 -6.73 0.92 38.53
N ALA A 63 -6.03 0.86 37.39
CA ALA A 63 -6.66 0.97 36.08
C ALA A 63 -7.65 -0.17 35.81
N ARG A 64 -7.43 -1.35 36.40
CA ARG A 64 -8.29 -2.53 36.20
C ARG A 64 -9.56 -2.51 37.05
N TYR A 65 -9.47 -2.07 38.30
CA TYR A 65 -10.57 -2.15 39.27
C TYR A 65 -11.29 -0.82 39.51
N PHE A 66 -10.65 0.32 39.21
CA PHE A 66 -11.24 1.66 39.33
C PHE A 66 -11.10 2.46 38.02
N PRO A 67 -11.73 2.00 36.91
CA PRO A 67 -11.60 2.66 35.61
C PRO A 67 -12.21 4.08 35.58
N GLU A 68 -13.13 4.40 36.50
CA GLU A 68 -13.76 5.72 36.61
C GLU A 68 -12.93 6.73 37.44
N GLU A 69 -11.99 6.26 38.28
CA GLU A 69 -11.11 7.13 39.10
C GLU A 69 -9.73 7.38 38.45
N VAL A 70 -9.50 6.88 37.24
CA VAL A 70 -8.36 7.30 36.41
C VAL A 70 -8.65 8.72 35.91
N GLN A 71 -8.46 9.69 36.80
CA GLN A 71 -8.50 11.11 36.48
C GLN A 71 -7.49 11.37 35.35
N ALA A 72 -8.02 11.77 34.20
CA ALA A 72 -7.23 12.27 33.08
C ALA A 72 -6.32 13.39 33.60
N PRO A 73 -5.00 13.38 33.27
CA PRO A 73 -4.10 14.38 33.79
C PRO A 73 -4.49 15.77 33.29
N GLU A 74 -4.60 16.72 34.23
CA GLU A 74 -5.00 18.12 34.03
C GLU A 74 -4.41 18.77 32.76
N GLY A 75 -5.28 19.47 32.02
CA GLY A 75 -4.94 20.31 30.89
C GLY A 75 -5.36 19.73 29.54
N GLU A 76 -6.63 19.89 29.18
CA GLU A 76 -7.15 19.55 27.83
C GLU A 76 -6.47 20.34 26.71
N ARG A 77 -5.78 21.45 27.03
CA ARG A 77 -5.20 22.37 26.05
C ARG A 77 -3.82 22.89 26.44
N PHE A 78 -2.93 22.98 25.46
CA PHE A 78 -1.66 23.69 25.55
C PHE A 78 -1.89 25.19 25.33
N LYS A 79 -1.22 26.02 26.15
CA LYS A 79 -1.30 27.49 26.08
C LYS A 79 -0.90 28.07 24.72
N ASN A 80 0.01 27.40 24.01
CA ASN A 80 0.47 27.81 22.68
C ASN A 80 1.11 26.63 21.93
N LYS A 81 1.33 26.81 20.62
CA LYS A 81 2.00 25.83 19.74
C LYS A 81 3.38 25.41 20.28
N LYS A 82 4.11 26.35 20.90
CA LYS A 82 5.44 26.07 21.48
C LYS A 82 5.36 25.07 22.64
N ALA A 83 4.38 25.22 23.54
CA ALA A 83 4.15 24.32 24.66
C ALA A 83 3.75 22.92 24.17
N ALA A 84 2.92 22.83 23.14
CA ALA A 84 2.58 21.56 22.50
C ALA A 84 3.82 20.86 21.92
N PHE A 85 4.67 21.59 21.20
CA PHE A 85 5.91 21.03 20.63
C PHE A 85 6.88 20.54 21.71
N VAL A 86 7.11 21.34 22.75
CA VAL A 86 7.98 20.96 23.88
C VAL A 86 7.45 19.71 24.57
N TRP A 87 6.12 19.60 24.72
CA TRP A 87 5.48 18.42 25.29
C TRP A 87 5.66 17.16 24.41
N ILE A 88 5.52 17.28 23.08
CA ILE A 88 5.78 16.17 22.14
C ILE A 88 7.23 15.70 22.27
N MET A 89 8.18 16.64 22.29
CA MET A 89 9.60 16.32 22.42
C MET A 89 9.94 15.65 23.75
N ALA A 90 9.38 16.15 24.85
CA ALA A 90 9.61 15.58 26.17
C ALA A 90 8.98 14.19 26.36
N THR A 91 7.79 13.96 25.78
CA THR A 91 7.00 12.73 26.02
C THR A 91 7.28 11.64 24.98
N HIS A 92 7.66 12.02 23.76
CA HIS A 92 7.76 11.09 22.64
C HIS A 92 9.09 11.18 21.88
N GLY A 93 10.00 12.09 22.26
CA GLY A 93 11.31 12.26 21.63
C GLY A 93 11.24 13.02 20.30
N ASN A 94 12.35 12.99 19.55
CA ASN A 94 12.52 13.70 18.27
C ASN A 94 11.74 13.06 17.10
N ILE A 95 10.40 13.08 17.15
CA ILE A 95 9.53 12.50 16.09
C ILE A 95 9.30 13.49 14.94
N VAL A 96 9.41 14.80 15.19
CA VAL A 96 9.13 15.84 14.19
C VAL A 96 10.02 17.07 14.40
N SER A 97 10.51 17.67 13.31
CA SER A 97 11.28 18.91 13.39
C SER A 97 10.38 20.11 13.73
N VAL A 98 10.97 21.15 14.34
CA VAL A 98 10.26 22.39 14.70
C VAL A 98 9.52 22.97 13.48
N GLY A 99 10.22 23.15 12.35
CA GLY A 99 9.63 23.74 11.15
C GLY A 99 8.41 22.97 10.62
N LYS A 100 8.53 21.63 10.58
CA LYS A 100 7.45 20.75 10.12
C LYS A 100 6.24 20.81 11.04
N PHE A 101 6.44 20.77 12.37
CA PHE A 101 5.34 20.88 13.33
C PHE A 101 4.56 22.18 13.18
N TYR A 102 5.25 23.32 13.00
CA TYR A 102 4.59 24.61 12.84
C TYR A 102 3.85 24.73 11.51
N GLN A 103 4.41 24.17 10.43
CA GLN A 103 3.75 24.08 9.13
C GLN A 103 2.47 23.23 9.22
N ASP A 104 2.54 22.07 9.86
CA ASP A 104 1.39 21.18 10.03
C ASP A 104 0.31 21.82 10.93
N CYS A 105 0.69 22.57 11.97
CA CYS A 105 -0.24 23.41 12.75
C CYS A 105 -0.88 24.53 11.90
N GLY A 106 -0.21 25.03 10.87
CA GLY A 106 -0.77 25.99 9.91
C GLY A 106 -1.81 25.36 8.99
N ASN A 107 -1.62 24.07 8.69
CA ASN A 107 -2.55 23.24 7.91
C ASN A 107 -3.72 22.68 8.75
N GLY A 108 -3.84 23.10 10.01
CA GLY A 108 -4.94 22.70 10.90
C GLY A 108 -4.75 21.35 11.62
N ASN A 109 -3.56 20.75 11.57
CA ASN A 109 -3.28 19.46 12.20
C ASN A 109 -1.92 19.47 12.93
N PRO A 110 -1.87 19.65 14.26
CA PRO A 110 -2.98 19.65 15.23
C PRO A 110 -3.92 20.86 15.15
N THR A 111 -5.18 20.66 15.52
CA THR A 111 -6.20 21.71 15.57
C THR A 111 -5.81 22.82 16.55
N THR A 112 -5.64 24.03 16.03
CA THR A 112 -5.38 25.25 16.81
C THR A 112 -6.68 26.04 16.93
N TYR A 113 -7.06 26.44 18.13
CA TYR A 113 -8.24 27.26 18.36
C TYR A 113 -7.97 28.76 18.11
N PRO A 114 -9.01 29.59 17.93
CA PRO A 114 -8.87 31.04 17.73
C PRO A 114 -8.12 31.77 18.86
N ASP A 115 -8.16 31.22 20.08
CA ASP A 115 -7.43 31.70 21.26
C ASP A 115 -5.92 31.33 21.25
N LYS A 116 -5.44 30.73 20.15
CA LYS A 116 -4.07 30.23 19.94
C LYS A 116 -3.68 29.05 20.85
N THR A 117 -4.64 28.47 21.57
CA THR A 117 -4.45 27.22 22.31
C THR A 117 -4.53 26.02 21.37
N VAL A 118 -3.92 24.92 21.78
CA VAL A 118 -3.89 23.68 21.00
C VAL A 118 -4.43 22.54 21.86
N SER A 119 -5.43 21.79 21.37
CA SER A 119 -5.95 20.64 22.10
C SER A 119 -4.87 19.58 22.30
N ARG A 120 -4.78 19.03 23.50
CA ARG A 120 -3.89 17.91 23.79
C ARG A 120 -4.29 16.65 23.04
N PHE A 121 -5.60 16.45 22.86
CA PHE A 121 -6.15 15.34 22.09
C PHE A 121 -5.74 15.42 20.61
N SER A 122 -5.87 16.59 19.98
CA SER A 122 -5.46 16.76 18.57
C SER A 122 -3.95 16.59 18.39
N VAL A 123 -3.15 16.99 19.39
CA VAL A 123 -1.70 16.76 19.40
C VAL A 123 -1.36 15.27 19.54
N LEU A 124 -2.10 14.53 20.39
CA LEU A 124 -1.94 13.09 20.52
C LEU A 124 -2.29 12.35 19.22
N GLU A 125 -3.40 12.69 18.57
CA GLU A 125 -3.76 12.15 17.27
C GLU A 125 -2.69 12.43 16.22
N TYR A 126 -2.16 13.65 16.20
CA TYR A 126 -1.08 14.05 15.31
C TYR A 126 0.19 13.22 15.55
N VAL A 127 0.60 13.01 16.81
CA VAL A 127 1.74 12.16 17.16
C VAL A 127 1.48 10.71 16.74
N LEU A 128 0.27 10.19 16.92
CA LEU A 128 -0.10 8.83 16.55
C LEU A 128 -0.05 8.63 15.03
N LYS A 129 -0.56 9.60 14.25
CA LYS A 129 -0.44 9.63 12.79
C LYS A 129 1.02 9.69 12.33
N LEU A 130 1.85 10.49 13.00
CA LEU A 130 3.28 10.56 12.70
C LEU A 130 4.00 9.25 13.04
N LYS A 131 3.68 8.60 14.15
CA LYS A 131 4.23 7.28 14.50
C LYS A 131 3.77 6.20 13.52
N SER A 132 2.54 6.27 13.03
CA SER A 132 2.04 5.38 11.98
C SER A 132 2.72 5.60 10.62
N LYS A 133 3.13 6.85 10.31
CA LYS A 133 3.82 7.17 9.05
C LYS A 133 5.34 7.00 9.11
N ASN A 134 5.96 7.24 10.27
CA ASN A 134 7.41 7.32 10.44
C ASN A 134 8.00 6.21 11.33
N GLY A 135 7.17 5.39 11.99
CA GLY A 135 7.62 4.26 12.81
C GLY A 135 7.44 2.94 12.08
N PRO A 136 8.38 1.98 12.20
CA PRO A 136 8.06 0.58 11.94
C PRO A 136 6.94 0.17 12.90
N SER A 137 5.97 -0.60 12.40
CA SER A 137 4.82 -1.11 13.15
C SER A 137 5.23 -1.54 14.56
N ALA A 138 4.71 -0.87 15.59
CA ALA A 138 4.99 -1.21 16.98
C ALA A 138 4.38 -2.59 17.29
N VAL A 139 5.25 -3.53 17.63
CA VAL A 139 4.94 -4.92 17.97
C VAL A 139 4.13 -4.98 19.28
N PRO A 140 2.99 -5.69 19.31
CA PRO A 140 2.47 -6.30 20.54
C PRO A 140 3.36 -7.49 20.91
N LEU A 141 3.66 -7.61 22.20
CA LEU A 141 4.35 -8.74 22.85
C LEU A 141 4.27 -10.08 22.09
N GLY A 142 5.42 -10.61 21.67
CA GLY A 142 5.64 -12.04 21.44
C GLY A 142 5.42 -12.56 20.01
N GLY A 143 6.52 -12.94 19.34
CA GLY A 143 6.53 -13.91 18.22
C GLY A 143 6.53 -13.33 16.79
N ASP A 144 7.49 -13.79 15.97
CA ASP A 144 7.43 -13.82 14.49
C ASP A 144 7.48 -12.52 13.66
N TYR A 145 8.10 -11.44 14.16
CA TYR A 145 8.25 -10.22 13.37
C TYR A 145 9.31 -10.30 12.25
N THR A 146 10.45 -10.95 12.52
CA THR A 146 11.54 -11.10 11.54
C THR A 146 11.11 -11.95 10.35
N ALA A 147 10.42 -13.07 10.60
CA ALA A 147 9.91 -13.96 9.57
C ALA A 147 8.84 -13.31 8.67
N ARG A 148 8.01 -12.40 9.20
CA ARG A 148 7.03 -11.66 8.39
C ARG A 148 7.66 -10.55 7.56
N ARG A 149 8.69 -9.88 8.09
CA ARG A 149 9.43 -8.86 7.36
C ARG A 149 10.24 -9.47 6.22
N GLU A 150 10.93 -10.57 6.47
CA GLU A 150 11.66 -11.29 5.43
C GLU A 150 10.72 -11.76 4.32
N LYS A 151 9.52 -12.28 4.64
CA LYS A 151 8.51 -12.64 3.63
C LYS A 151 8.04 -11.45 2.80
N ALA A 152 7.74 -10.32 3.44
CA ALA A 152 7.29 -9.12 2.72
C ALA A 152 8.41 -8.52 1.85
N ASP A 153 9.65 -8.52 2.33
CA ASP A 153 10.81 -8.06 1.58
C ASP A 153 11.11 -9.03 0.41
N THR A 154 10.93 -10.34 0.57
CA THR A 154 11.05 -11.31 -0.53
C THR A 154 9.93 -11.17 -1.56
N GLU A 155 8.68 -10.98 -1.13
CA GLU A 155 7.54 -10.81 -2.05
C GLU A 155 7.69 -9.52 -2.88
N LYS A 156 8.19 -8.45 -2.26
CA LYS A 156 8.49 -7.20 -2.96
C LYS A 156 9.64 -7.38 -3.95
N ALA A 157 10.72 -8.05 -3.54
CA ALA A 157 11.84 -8.34 -4.43
C ALA A 157 11.41 -9.20 -5.63
N GLU A 158 10.55 -10.19 -5.42
CA GLU A 158 9.99 -11.01 -6.51
C GLU A 158 9.09 -10.20 -7.46
N ALA A 159 8.27 -9.29 -6.93
CA ALA A 159 7.44 -8.41 -7.75
C ALA A 159 8.29 -7.40 -8.56
N ASP A 160 9.35 -6.86 -7.95
CA ASP A 160 10.29 -5.96 -8.61
C ASP A 160 11.08 -6.70 -9.70
N VAL A 161 11.48 -7.96 -9.48
CA VAL A 161 12.10 -8.80 -10.51
C VAL A 161 11.13 -9.08 -11.66
N ARG A 162 9.87 -9.44 -11.37
CA ARG A 162 8.86 -9.69 -12.42
C ARG A 162 8.57 -8.45 -13.26
N THR A 163 8.48 -7.29 -12.63
CA THR A 163 8.25 -6.04 -13.36
C THR A 163 9.47 -5.63 -14.17
N ALA A 164 10.69 -5.87 -13.66
CA ALA A 164 11.92 -5.65 -14.40
C ALA A 164 12.05 -6.60 -15.61
N THR A 165 11.66 -7.87 -15.48
CA THR A 165 11.69 -8.82 -16.61
C THR A 165 10.68 -8.44 -17.68
N VAL A 166 9.46 -8.05 -17.32
CA VAL A 166 8.45 -7.60 -18.30
C VAL A 166 8.93 -6.36 -19.05
N LYS A 167 9.51 -5.38 -18.35
CA LYS A 167 10.08 -4.18 -18.98
C LYS A 167 11.28 -4.48 -19.86
N ALA A 168 12.12 -5.43 -19.47
CA ALA A 168 13.25 -5.86 -20.29
C ALA A 168 12.78 -6.56 -21.58
N ASP A 169 11.78 -7.44 -21.46
CA ASP A 169 11.14 -8.10 -22.61
C ASP A 169 10.46 -7.09 -23.54
N GLU A 170 9.74 -6.09 -23.00
CA GLU A 170 9.14 -5.00 -23.79
C GLU A 170 10.23 -4.20 -24.54
N ALA A 171 11.31 -3.82 -23.86
CA ALA A 171 12.42 -3.11 -24.47
C ALA A 171 13.23 -3.95 -25.47
N GLU A 172 13.17 -5.28 -25.39
CA GLU A 172 13.73 -6.19 -26.40
C GLU A 172 12.80 -6.28 -27.62
N ARG A 173 11.48 -6.35 -27.40
CA ARG A 173 10.47 -6.33 -28.47
C ARG A 173 10.48 -5.02 -29.26
N GLU A 174 10.63 -3.88 -28.59
CA GLU A 174 10.75 -2.57 -29.27
C GLU A 174 12.01 -2.49 -30.16
N ARG A 175 13.06 -3.25 -29.84
CA ARG A 175 14.34 -3.25 -30.58
C ARG A 175 14.42 -4.32 -31.65
N ASP A 176 13.58 -5.35 -31.58
CA ASP A 176 13.51 -6.43 -32.56
C ASP A 176 12.37 -6.16 -33.55
N ALA A 177 12.73 -5.83 -34.80
CA ALA A 177 11.81 -5.58 -35.90
C ALA A 177 10.88 -6.76 -36.27
N LYS A 178 11.02 -7.90 -35.59
CA LYS A 178 10.10 -9.04 -35.70
C LYS A 178 8.82 -8.86 -34.89
N TRP A 179 8.77 -7.90 -33.98
CA TRP A 179 7.61 -7.65 -33.12
C TRP A 179 6.87 -6.40 -33.58
N MET A 180 5.56 -6.54 -33.71
CA MET A 180 4.63 -5.50 -34.15
C MET A 180 3.58 -5.34 -33.06
N LEU A 181 3.13 -4.11 -32.81
CA LEU A 181 2.03 -3.87 -31.88
C LEU A 181 0.76 -4.52 -32.43
N ARG A 182 -0.09 -5.00 -31.53
CA ARG A 182 -1.34 -5.66 -31.93
C ARG A 182 -2.25 -4.73 -32.74
N GLU A 183 -2.25 -3.44 -32.41
CA GLU A 183 -3.05 -2.42 -33.11
C GLU A 183 -2.54 -2.29 -34.55
N ASP A 184 -1.25 -2.01 -34.74
CA ASP A 184 -0.59 -1.97 -36.05
C ASP A 184 -0.84 -3.24 -36.87
N HIS A 185 -0.75 -4.43 -36.27
CA HIS A 185 -1.07 -5.68 -36.95
C HIS A 185 -2.54 -5.77 -37.40
N ASN A 186 -3.48 -5.29 -36.59
CA ASN A 186 -4.89 -5.30 -36.98
C ASN A 186 -5.15 -4.33 -38.13
N ASP A 187 -4.48 -3.18 -38.12
CA ASP A 187 -4.56 -2.17 -39.16
C ASP A 187 -3.99 -2.69 -40.48
N ASP A 188 -2.81 -3.33 -40.45
CA ASP A 188 -2.21 -4.02 -41.59
C ASP A 188 -3.14 -5.11 -42.15
N MET A 189 -3.77 -5.91 -41.28
CA MET A 189 -4.71 -6.95 -41.69
C MET A 189 -6.00 -6.37 -42.28
N ALA A 190 -6.50 -5.26 -41.76
CA ALA A 190 -7.67 -4.58 -42.30
C ALA A 190 -7.38 -4.01 -43.70
N ALA A 191 -6.22 -3.37 -43.88
CA ALA A 191 -5.76 -2.90 -45.18
C ALA A 191 -5.59 -4.04 -46.19
N PHE A 192 -4.97 -5.15 -45.76
CA PHE A 192 -4.83 -6.35 -46.58
C PHE A 192 -6.19 -6.93 -47.00
N ALA A 193 -7.15 -7.01 -46.08
CA ALA A 193 -8.49 -7.52 -46.37
C ALA A 193 -9.23 -6.62 -47.38
N GLY A 194 -9.14 -5.30 -47.25
CA GLY A 194 -9.71 -4.35 -48.19
C GLY A 194 -9.11 -4.48 -49.59
N LEU A 195 -7.77 -4.57 -49.67
CA LEU A 195 -7.07 -4.79 -50.93
C LEU A 195 -7.47 -6.11 -51.59
N ALA A 196 -7.55 -7.19 -50.82
CA ALA A 196 -7.97 -8.49 -51.34
C ALA A 196 -9.39 -8.42 -51.91
N GLU A 197 -10.32 -7.76 -51.20
CA GLU A 197 -11.67 -7.54 -51.69
C GLU A 197 -11.71 -6.78 -53.02
N ASP A 198 -10.96 -5.68 -53.12
CA ASP A 198 -10.89 -4.87 -54.34
C ASP A 198 -10.31 -5.63 -55.53
N ILE A 199 -9.26 -6.43 -55.30
CA ILE A 199 -8.68 -7.30 -56.32
C ILE A 199 -9.71 -8.32 -56.81
N PHE A 200 -10.43 -8.98 -55.89
CA PHE A 200 -11.46 -9.94 -56.29
C PHE A 200 -12.60 -9.27 -57.05
N ARG A 201 -13.08 -8.10 -56.61
CA ARG A 201 -14.11 -7.33 -57.31
C ARG A 201 -13.67 -6.97 -58.73
N HIS A 202 -12.47 -6.40 -58.88
CA HIS A 202 -11.90 -6.08 -60.17
C HIS A 202 -11.76 -7.33 -61.06
N ARG A 203 -11.32 -8.45 -60.48
CA ARG A 203 -11.19 -9.73 -61.19
C ARG A 203 -12.52 -10.25 -61.69
N VAL A 204 -13.60 -10.12 -60.90
CA VAL A 204 -14.96 -10.50 -61.35
C VAL A 204 -15.30 -9.73 -62.63
N TYR A 205 -15.05 -8.42 -62.68
CA TYR A 205 -15.30 -7.63 -63.89
C TYR A 205 -14.47 -8.10 -65.09
N LEU A 206 -13.23 -8.56 -64.91
CA LEU A 206 -12.40 -9.05 -66.01
C LEU A 206 -12.77 -10.47 -66.47
N ASP A 207 -12.99 -11.39 -65.54
CA ASP A 207 -13.05 -12.83 -65.81
C ASP A 207 -14.49 -13.39 -65.85
N HIS A 208 -15.53 -12.59 -65.53
CA HIS A 208 -16.92 -13.09 -65.46
C HIS A 208 -17.38 -13.78 -66.75
N GLN A 209 -16.96 -13.31 -67.93
CA GLN A 209 -17.32 -13.92 -69.21
C GLN A 209 -16.78 -15.36 -69.34
N ILE A 210 -15.57 -15.61 -68.83
CA ILE A 210 -14.95 -16.95 -68.86
C ILE A 210 -15.74 -17.90 -67.95
N LEU A 211 -16.12 -17.44 -66.76
CA LEU A 211 -16.92 -18.22 -65.81
C LEU A 211 -18.32 -18.53 -66.37
N LEU A 212 -18.98 -17.55 -66.98
CA LEU A 212 -20.29 -17.73 -67.63
C LEU A 212 -20.20 -18.72 -68.80
N THR A 213 -19.15 -18.63 -69.61
CA THR A 213 -18.93 -19.53 -70.74
C THR A 213 -18.62 -20.96 -70.29
N ALA A 214 -17.86 -21.13 -69.20
CA ALA A 214 -17.55 -22.42 -68.61
C ALA A 214 -18.78 -23.09 -67.98
N ALA A 215 -19.62 -22.33 -67.27
CA ALA A 215 -20.86 -22.84 -66.70
C ALA A 215 -21.90 -23.19 -67.78
N GLY A 216 -22.10 -22.29 -68.77
CA GLY A 216 -23.05 -22.46 -69.87
C GLY A 216 -24.49 -22.81 -69.44
N GLY A 217 -24.85 -22.60 -68.18
CA GLY A 217 -26.13 -22.99 -67.59
C GLY A 217 -26.39 -24.51 -67.53
N ASN A 218 -25.39 -25.36 -67.76
CA ASN A 218 -25.56 -26.81 -67.85
C ASN A 218 -24.84 -27.52 -66.69
N PRO A 219 -25.57 -28.27 -65.82
CA PRO A 219 -24.94 -28.99 -64.71
C PRO A 219 -23.90 -30.04 -65.15
N ALA A 220 -23.98 -30.55 -66.38
CA ALA A 220 -22.98 -31.48 -66.92
C ALA A 220 -21.58 -30.83 -67.08
N ARG A 221 -21.52 -29.50 -67.13
CA ARG A 221 -20.27 -28.72 -67.26
C ARG A 221 -19.70 -28.26 -65.92
N ALA A 222 -20.20 -28.80 -64.80
CA ALA A 222 -19.75 -28.43 -63.46
C ALA A 222 -18.22 -28.58 -63.28
N ALA A 223 -17.60 -29.59 -63.91
CA ALA A 223 -16.16 -29.78 -63.86
C ALA A 223 -15.38 -28.64 -64.56
N GLU A 224 -15.88 -28.17 -65.70
CA GLU A 224 -15.27 -27.05 -66.44
C GLU A 224 -15.43 -25.73 -65.67
N PHE A 225 -16.61 -25.51 -65.08
CA PHE A 225 -16.84 -24.37 -64.21
C PHE A 225 -15.92 -24.38 -62.98
N ALA A 226 -15.76 -25.53 -62.32
CA ALA A 226 -14.87 -25.67 -61.16
C ALA A 226 -13.41 -25.33 -61.51
N LEU A 227 -12.91 -25.81 -62.66
CA LEU A 227 -11.56 -25.48 -63.14
C LEU A 227 -11.41 -23.99 -63.47
N ALA A 228 -12.41 -23.38 -64.12
CA ALA A 228 -12.40 -21.96 -64.42
C ALA A 228 -12.44 -21.11 -63.14
N LEU A 229 -13.23 -21.52 -62.15
CA LEU A 229 -13.31 -20.87 -60.84
C LEU A 229 -12.00 -21.00 -60.06
N GLN A 230 -11.37 -22.16 -60.09
CA GLN A 230 -10.06 -22.35 -59.46
C GLN A 230 -9.00 -21.44 -60.10
N SER A 231 -8.95 -21.38 -61.44
CA SER A 231 -8.04 -20.48 -62.14
C SER A 231 -8.32 -19.00 -61.85
N PHE A 232 -9.60 -18.63 -61.66
CA PHE A 232 -9.98 -17.29 -61.20
C PHE A 232 -9.40 -16.98 -59.82
N VAL A 233 -9.57 -17.89 -58.86
CA VAL A 233 -9.07 -17.76 -57.49
C VAL A 233 -7.54 -17.70 -57.47
N ASP A 234 -6.85 -18.58 -58.20
CA ASP A 234 -5.40 -18.61 -58.30
C ASP A 234 -4.84 -17.30 -58.84
N ARG A 235 -5.51 -16.70 -59.84
CA ARG A 235 -5.10 -15.40 -60.38
C ARG A 235 -5.34 -14.28 -59.39
N GLY A 236 -6.45 -14.27 -58.67
CA GLY A 236 -6.71 -13.31 -57.59
C GLY A 236 -5.63 -13.35 -56.50
N PHE A 237 -5.25 -14.55 -56.05
CA PHE A 237 -4.16 -14.69 -55.07
C PHE A 237 -2.79 -14.33 -55.63
N ASN A 238 -2.51 -14.61 -56.90
CA ASN A 238 -1.28 -14.15 -57.53
C ASN A 238 -1.23 -12.62 -57.64
N ASP A 239 -2.36 -11.97 -57.95
CA ASP A 239 -2.45 -10.52 -58.02
C ASP A 239 -2.23 -9.90 -56.62
N ILE A 240 -2.81 -10.50 -55.56
CA ILE A 240 -2.57 -10.12 -54.16
C ILE A 240 -1.09 -10.30 -53.78
N ALA A 241 -0.49 -11.45 -54.12
CA ALA A 241 0.90 -11.75 -53.79
C ALA A 241 1.92 -10.85 -54.52
N ASN A 242 1.54 -10.31 -55.69
CA ASN A 242 2.36 -9.39 -56.47
C ASN A 242 2.15 -7.92 -56.08
N TYR A 243 1.19 -7.61 -55.22
CA TYR A 243 0.97 -6.26 -54.70
C TYR A 243 2.11 -5.93 -53.73
N LYS A 244 3.16 -5.28 -54.26
CA LYS A 244 4.35 -4.90 -53.50
C LYS A 244 4.07 -3.63 -52.71
N GLU A 245 4.23 -3.74 -51.39
CA GLU A 245 4.17 -2.68 -50.39
C GLU A 245 2.78 -2.06 -50.21
N ILE A 246 2.14 -2.39 -49.08
CA ILE A 246 0.99 -1.68 -48.55
C ILE A 246 1.59 -0.51 -47.74
N ASP A 247 1.73 0.66 -48.34
CA ASP A 247 1.97 1.89 -47.58
C ASP A 247 0.63 2.35 -47.01
N ILE A 248 0.49 2.29 -45.68
CA ILE A 248 -0.72 2.71 -44.97
C ILE A 248 -0.50 4.13 -44.45
N GLU A 249 -1.09 5.12 -45.12
CA GLU A 249 -1.23 6.48 -44.61
C GLU A 249 -2.64 6.66 -44.05
N PHE A 250 -2.77 6.76 -42.73
CA PHE A 250 -4.03 7.13 -42.09
C PHE A 250 -4.14 8.65 -41.99
N GLU A 251 -5.08 9.25 -42.73
CA GLU A 251 -5.50 10.62 -42.47
C GLU A 251 -6.33 10.64 -41.18
N MET A 252 -5.78 11.23 -40.11
CA MET A 252 -6.56 11.53 -38.93
C MET A 252 -7.57 12.64 -39.30
N GLU A 253 -8.84 12.29 -39.47
CA GLU A 253 -9.92 13.27 -39.47
C GLU A 253 -9.86 14.03 -38.15
N GLU A 254 -9.49 15.32 -38.21
CA GLU A 254 -9.56 16.25 -37.10
C GLU A 254 -10.99 16.21 -36.56
N ALA A 255 -11.14 15.69 -35.34
CA ALA A 255 -12.39 15.78 -34.61
C ALA A 255 -12.60 17.26 -34.27
N ASP A 256 -13.44 17.94 -35.06
CA ASP A 256 -13.90 19.31 -34.81
C ASP A 256 -14.36 19.45 -33.34
N GLU A 257 -13.64 20.29 -32.58
CA GLU A 257 -13.98 20.73 -31.21
C GLU A 257 -15.22 21.64 -31.17
#